data_AF-A0A925XF17-F1
#
_entry.id   AF-A0A925XF17-F1
#
_cell.length_a   1.000
_cell.length_b   1.000
_cell.length_c   1.000
_cell.angle_alpha   90.00
_cell.angle_beta   90.00
_cell.angle_gamma   90.00
#
_symmetry.space_group_name_H-M   'P 1'
#
loop_
_entity.id
_entity.type
_entity.pdbx_description
1 polymer ?
#
loop_
_entity_poly.entity_id
_entity_poly.type
_entity_poly.pdbx_seq_one_letter_code
_entity_poly.pdbx_strand_id
1 'polypeptide(L)'
;SRHTIGMEGSLIMLAAGAIMGIRVGISLLVGALLYFGVIGYFLLEYDIVKPGYRGIVSWTLWPATGMMVASGLLSFAFRWRTVLKAFGGLRHIFGKTDGGQADPLDRVEVPGSWFLIGTFVSGAACVILGDMIFGIHWWMGIIAVLVTFLLSIVAARATGETDITPIGAMGKITQLLYAVITPRAIADQFITTNLMTASITAGAASHSADLLTDLKSGYLLGGNPRKQTLSQLFGVLAGTLVCVPVYCLIVKPEDLGTEKLPAPAAKVWQGVAEMLSEGVHKLPQGALVAMVIGAVIGIVLALLEEFVPKKHRHWIPSATGLGIAGVVPAFNSIAMFIGALIAWTLAKVSPKTDEKYTIAVSSGLIAGESLMAVTIMLFGEGPQLLKTLFGIGQ
;
A
#
# COMPACT_ATOMS: atom_id res chain seq x y z
N SER A 1 -27.60 7.11 1.12
CA SER A 1 -28.71 6.66 0.26
C SER A 1 -28.82 5.14 0.32
N ARG A 2 -29.98 4.54 0.01
CA ARG A 2 -30.23 3.09 0.15
C ARG A 2 -29.36 2.21 -0.77
N HIS A 3 -28.81 2.78 -1.85
CA HIS A 3 -28.06 2.04 -2.88
C HIS A 3 -26.64 2.57 -3.17
N THR A 4 -26.16 3.60 -2.46
CA THR A 4 -24.74 4.08 -2.48
C THR A 4 -24.12 4.41 -3.86
N ILE A 5 -24.90 4.43 -4.94
CA ILE A 5 -24.47 4.85 -6.27
C ILE A 5 -24.66 6.37 -6.37
N GLY A 6 -23.59 7.08 -6.70
CA GLY A 6 -23.55 8.54 -6.89
C GLY A 6 -22.39 8.94 -7.80
N MET A 7 -22.19 10.23 -8.01
CA MET A 7 -20.98 10.77 -8.64
C MET A 7 -20.41 11.84 -7.72
N GLU A 8 -19.14 11.69 -7.33
CA GLU A 8 -18.39 12.71 -6.59
C GLU A 8 -17.40 13.39 -7.54
N GLY A 9 -17.30 14.72 -7.45
CA GLY A 9 -16.45 15.55 -8.31
C GLY A 9 -14.97 15.57 -7.89
N SER A 10 -14.48 14.56 -7.16
CA SER A 10 -13.08 14.52 -6.72
C SER A 10 -12.15 14.34 -7.93
N LEU A 11 -11.27 15.32 -8.13
CA LEU A 11 -10.24 15.29 -9.15
C LEU A 11 -9.16 14.25 -8.80
N ILE A 12 -8.95 13.95 -7.51
CA ILE A 12 -8.04 12.89 -7.05
C ILE A 12 -8.48 11.54 -7.60
N MET A 13 -9.75 11.17 -7.48
CA MET A 13 -10.22 9.86 -7.95
C MET A 13 -10.15 9.75 -9.47
N LEU A 14 -10.51 10.81 -10.20
CA LEU A 14 -10.34 10.89 -11.65
C LEU A 14 -8.86 10.75 -12.05
N ALA A 15 -7.97 11.53 -11.43
CA ALA A 15 -6.55 11.51 -11.73
C ALA A 15 -5.88 10.17 -11.37
N ALA A 16 -6.26 9.56 -10.24
CA ALA A 16 -5.81 8.21 -9.87
C ALA A 16 -6.23 7.19 -10.94
N GLY A 17 -7.47 7.29 -11.42
CA GLY A 17 -7.99 6.53 -12.56
C GLY A 17 -7.14 6.65 -13.82
N ALA A 18 -6.80 7.88 -14.21
CA ALA A 18 -5.99 8.17 -15.38
C ALA A 18 -4.60 7.51 -15.30
N ILE A 19 -3.98 7.49 -14.13
CA ILE A 19 -2.65 6.87 -13.90
C ILE A 19 -2.73 5.33 -13.93
N MET A 20 -3.77 4.73 -13.34
CA MET A 20 -3.90 3.26 -13.28
C MET A 20 -4.20 2.60 -14.64
N GLY A 21 -4.74 3.36 -15.58
CA GLY A 21 -5.04 2.91 -16.93
C GLY A 21 -6.36 2.13 -17.07
N ILE A 22 -6.81 2.00 -18.33
CA ILE A 22 -8.17 1.54 -18.66
C ILE A 22 -8.50 0.13 -18.17
N ARG A 23 -7.51 -0.77 -18.14
CA ARG A 23 -7.70 -2.16 -17.71
C ARG A 23 -8.15 -2.24 -16.25
N VAL A 24 -7.49 -1.46 -15.39
CA VAL A 24 -7.85 -1.35 -13.96
C VAL A 24 -9.17 -0.59 -13.82
N GLY A 25 -9.36 0.50 -14.57
CA GLY A 25 -10.61 1.26 -14.59
C GLY A 25 -11.85 0.42 -14.91
N ILE A 26 -11.81 -0.39 -15.99
CA ILE A 26 -12.91 -1.29 -16.35
C ILE A 26 -13.16 -2.31 -15.23
N SER A 27 -12.09 -2.85 -14.65
CA SER A 27 -12.18 -3.80 -13.54
C SER A 27 -12.83 -3.17 -12.30
N LEU A 28 -12.54 -1.89 -12.03
CA LEU A 28 -13.17 -1.11 -10.95
C LEU A 28 -14.67 -0.91 -11.22
N LEU A 29 -15.05 -0.56 -12.45
CA LEU A 29 -16.46 -0.40 -12.83
C LEU A 29 -17.23 -1.72 -12.70
N VAL A 30 -16.69 -2.80 -13.28
CA VAL A 30 -17.31 -4.14 -13.22
C VAL A 30 -17.41 -4.61 -11.77
N GLY A 31 -16.35 -4.42 -10.98
CA GLY A 31 -16.35 -4.75 -9.57
C GLY A 31 -17.38 -3.94 -8.78
N ALA A 32 -17.53 -2.64 -9.06
CA ALA A 32 -18.51 -1.79 -8.38
C ALA A 32 -19.95 -2.23 -8.67
N LEU A 33 -20.25 -2.55 -9.93
CA LEU A 33 -21.55 -3.10 -10.33
C LEU A 33 -21.79 -4.47 -9.68
N LEU A 34 -20.78 -5.32 -9.60
CA LEU A 34 -20.89 -6.64 -8.98
C LEU A 34 -21.12 -6.54 -7.46
N TYR A 35 -20.26 -5.80 -6.74
CA TYR A 35 -20.30 -5.74 -5.28
C TYR A 35 -21.46 -4.92 -4.74
N PHE A 36 -21.74 -3.75 -5.31
CA PHE A 36 -22.81 -2.88 -4.81
C PHE A 36 -24.13 -3.07 -5.54
N GLY A 37 -24.10 -3.41 -6.83
CA GLY A 37 -25.31 -3.61 -7.64
C GLY A 37 -25.92 -5.00 -7.46
N VAL A 38 -25.12 -6.07 -7.54
CA VAL A 38 -25.63 -7.45 -7.49
C VAL A 38 -25.54 -8.04 -6.09
N ILE A 39 -24.31 -8.17 -5.57
CA ILE A 39 -24.06 -8.78 -4.25
C ILE A 39 -24.72 -7.94 -3.15
N GLY A 40 -24.48 -6.63 -3.17
CA GLY A 40 -25.06 -5.69 -2.21
C GLY A 40 -26.59 -5.73 -2.19
N TYR A 41 -27.23 -5.87 -3.35
CA TYR A 41 -28.68 -6.04 -3.43
C TYR A 41 -29.14 -7.30 -2.69
N PHE A 42 -28.55 -8.47 -2.97
CA PHE A 42 -28.91 -9.71 -2.29
C PHE A 42 -28.61 -9.69 -0.79
N LEU A 43 -27.48 -9.09 -0.37
CA LEU A 43 -27.14 -8.96 1.04
C LEU A 43 -28.18 -8.15 1.82
N LEU A 44 -28.76 -7.14 1.20
CA LEU A 44 -29.83 -6.32 1.79
C LEU A 44 -31.18 -7.02 1.75
N GLU A 45 -31.50 -7.71 0.65
CA GLU A 45 -32.77 -8.45 0.49
C GLU A 45 -32.91 -9.58 1.52
N TYR A 46 -31.81 -10.29 1.82
CA TYR A 46 -31.78 -11.37 2.80
C TYR A 46 -31.44 -10.92 4.24
N ASP A 47 -31.40 -9.61 4.50
CA ASP A 47 -31.08 -9.02 5.82
C ASP A 47 -29.74 -9.53 6.43
N ILE A 48 -28.77 -9.86 5.56
CA ILE A 48 -27.43 -10.31 5.98
C ILE A 48 -26.61 -9.13 6.49
N VAL A 49 -26.83 -7.93 5.93
CA VAL A 49 -26.14 -6.69 6.31
C VAL A 49 -27.12 -5.53 6.44
N LYS A 50 -26.74 -4.55 7.26
CA LYS A 50 -27.51 -3.30 7.39
C LYS A 50 -27.41 -2.45 6.12
N PRO A 51 -28.46 -1.67 5.76
CA PRO A 51 -28.40 -0.71 4.67
C PRO A 51 -27.26 0.32 4.83
N GLY A 52 -26.67 0.69 3.69
CA GLY A 52 -25.62 1.70 3.59
C GLY A 52 -24.23 1.12 3.34
N TYR A 53 -23.29 2.00 2.96
CA TYR A 53 -21.94 1.63 2.55
C TYR A 53 -21.23 0.71 3.55
N ARG A 54 -21.19 1.11 4.83
CA ARG A 54 -20.52 0.35 5.89
C ARG A 54 -21.07 -1.07 6.04
N GLY A 55 -22.38 -1.23 5.92
CA GLY A 55 -23.01 -2.54 6.04
C GLY A 55 -22.63 -3.45 4.87
N ILE A 56 -22.76 -2.97 3.64
CA ILE A 56 -22.36 -3.74 2.44
C ILE A 56 -20.86 -4.08 2.50
N VAL A 57 -20.00 -3.10 2.79
CA VAL A 57 -18.54 -3.30 2.85
C VAL A 57 -18.11 -4.25 3.96
N SER A 58 -18.83 -4.30 5.08
CA SER A 58 -18.52 -5.27 6.16
C SER A 58 -18.53 -6.73 5.68
N TRP A 59 -19.29 -7.02 4.61
CA TRP A 59 -19.32 -8.34 3.99
C TRP A 59 -18.46 -8.41 2.74
N THR A 60 -18.55 -7.43 1.82
CA THR A 60 -17.79 -7.45 0.56
C THR A 60 -16.28 -7.31 0.74
N LEU A 61 -15.83 -6.81 1.91
CA LEU A 61 -14.42 -6.81 2.32
C LEU A 61 -13.78 -8.21 2.22
N TRP A 62 -14.50 -9.28 2.54
CA TRP A 62 -13.95 -10.64 2.60
C TRP A 62 -13.63 -11.26 1.24
N PRO A 63 -14.55 -11.32 0.26
CA PRO A 63 -14.20 -11.73 -1.11
C PRO A 63 -13.14 -10.83 -1.75
N ALA A 64 -13.21 -9.51 -1.53
CA ALA A 64 -12.22 -8.55 -2.01
C ALA A 64 -10.82 -8.81 -1.43
N THR A 65 -10.74 -8.98 -0.11
CA THR A 65 -9.50 -9.28 0.62
C THR A 65 -8.91 -10.59 0.15
N GLY A 66 -9.72 -11.66 0.08
CA GLY A 66 -9.28 -12.96 -0.42
C GLY A 66 -8.67 -12.86 -1.81
N MET A 67 -9.33 -12.14 -2.72
CA MET A 67 -8.85 -11.91 -4.09
C MET A 67 -7.52 -11.15 -4.14
N MET A 68 -7.40 -10.03 -3.40
CA MET A 68 -6.20 -9.19 -3.39
C MET A 68 -5.01 -9.86 -2.68
N VAL A 69 -5.27 -10.59 -1.59
CA VAL A 69 -4.26 -11.36 -0.85
C VAL A 69 -3.73 -12.49 -1.73
N ALA A 70 -4.63 -13.30 -2.30
CA ALA A 70 -4.22 -14.47 -3.07
C ALA A 70 -3.51 -14.10 -4.37
N SER A 71 -4.03 -13.10 -5.12
CA SER A 71 -3.36 -12.62 -6.33
C SER A 71 -2.01 -11.97 -6.01
N GLY A 72 -1.95 -11.12 -4.98
CA GLY A 72 -0.71 -10.45 -4.57
C GLY A 72 0.38 -11.40 -4.13
N LEU A 73 0.04 -12.42 -3.31
CA LEU A 73 1.00 -13.43 -2.86
C LEU A 73 1.42 -14.37 -4.01
N LEU A 74 0.51 -14.75 -4.90
CA LEU A 74 0.86 -15.60 -6.05
C LEU A 74 1.75 -14.87 -7.05
N SER A 75 1.43 -13.62 -7.40
CA SER A 75 2.26 -12.78 -8.25
C SER A 75 3.64 -12.54 -7.63
N PHE A 76 3.73 -12.45 -6.30
CA PHE A 76 5.00 -12.42 -5.59
C PHE A 76 5.74 -13.77 -5.68
N ALA A 77 5.04 -14.89 -5.52
CA ALA A 77 5.63 -16.22 -5.64
C ALA A 77 6.22 -16.47 -7.05
N PHE A 78 5.61 -15.94 -8.12
CA PHE A 78 6.20 -16.03 -9.46
C PHE A 78 7.55 -15.29 -9.59
N ARG A 79 7.83 -14.35 -8.70
CA ARG A 79 9.12 -13.63 -8.62
C ARG A 79 10.19 -14.37 -7.81
N TRP A 80 9.99 -15.65 -7.48
CA TRP A 80 10.92 -16.46 -6.67
C TRP A 80 12.37 -16.45 -7.18
N ARG A 81 12.61 -16.37 -8.50
CA ARG A 81 13.97 -16.29 -9.05
C ARG A 81 14.67 -14.99 -8.65
N THR A 82 13.94 -13.88 -8.72
CA THR A 82 14.41 -12.56 -8.26
C THR A 82 14.68 -12.59 -6.77
N VAL A 83 13.79 -13.21 -5.98
CA VAL A 83 13.97 -13.42 -4.54
C VAL A 83 15.26 -14.20 -4.25
N LEU A 84 15.47 -15.35 -4.90
CA LEU A 84 16.68 -16.16 -4.71
C LEU A 84 17.97 -15.41 -5.07
N LYS A 85 17.97 -14.66 -6.17
CA LYS A 85 19.10 -13.81 -6.56
C LYS A 85 19.38 -12.73 -5.52
N ALA A 86 18.33 -12.15 -4.92
CA ALA A 86 18.47 -11.14 -3.88
C ALA A 86 19.20 -11.70 -2.65
N PHE A 87 18.88 -12.94 -2.23
CA PHE A 87 19.61 -13.63 -1.16
C PHE A 87 21.04 -14.02 -1.55
N GLY A 88 21.29 -14.36 -2.82
CA GLY A 88 22.66 -14.58 -3.32
C GLY A 88 23.55 -13.34 -3.22
N GLY A 89 22.96 -12.14 -3.40
CA GLY A 89 23.66 -10.86 -3.27
C GLY A 89 24.15 -10.54 -1.85
N LEU A 90 23.44 -11.00 -0.80
CA LEU A 90 23.90 -10.83 0.59
C LEU A 90 25.29 -11.44 0.81
N ARG A 91 25.60 -12.57 0.16
CA ARG A 91 26.91 -13.23 0.31
C ARG A 91 28.05 -12.34 -0.19
N HIS A 92 27.79 -11.45 -1.13
CA HIS A 92 28.77 -10.49 -1.63
C HIS A 92 28.92 -9.26 -0.72
N ILE A 93 27.87 -8.90 0.03
CA ILE A 93 27.91 -7.80 1.02
C ILE A 93 28.71 -8.21 2.27
N PHE A 94 28.57 -9.47 2.70
CA PHE A 94 29.25 -10.00 3.89
C PHE A 94 30.49 -10.87 3.59
N GLY A 95 30.80 -11.11 2.32
CA GLY A 95 32.01 -11.80 1.88
C GLY A 95 33.23 -10.88 1.90
N LYS A 96 34.42 -11.42 2.18
CA LYS A 96 35.67 -10.67 1.99
C LYS A 96 35.79 -10.27 0.53
N THR A 97 35.91 -8.97 0.27
CA THR A 97 36.22 -8.43 -1.06
C THR A 97 37.63 -8.86 -1.43
N ASP A 98 37.77 -9.92 -2.23
CA ASP A 98 39.05 -10.30 -2.80
C ASP A 98 39.46 -9.27 -3.84
N GLY A 99 40.43 -8.41 -3.48
CA GLY A 99 41.51 -7.88 -4.32
C GLY A 99 41.25 -7.40 -5.76
N GLY A 100 40.02 -7.09 -6.16
CA GLY A 100 39.69 -6.55 -7.48
C GLY A 100 40.06 -5.06 -7.59
N GLN A 101 40.42 -4.61 -8.80
CA GLN A 101 40.71 -3.20 -9.12
C GLN A 101 39.66 -2.28 -8.49
N ALA A 102 40.10 -1.36 -7.64
CA ALA A 102 39.25 -0.38 -6.98
C ALA A 102 38.48 0.42 -8.03
N ASP A 103 37.16 0.30 -8.04
CA ASP A 103 36.31 1.10 -8.92
C ASP A 103 36.51 2.57 -8.50
N PRO A 104 36.88 3.48 -9.41
CA PRO A 104 36.97 4.91 -9.09
C PRO A 104 35.71 5.46 -8.42
N LEU A 105 34.55 4.84 -8.66
CA LEU A 105 33.26 5.18 -8.05
C LEU A 105 33.15 4.78 -6.57
N ASP A 106 33.83 3.72 -6.10
CA ASP A 106 33.79 3.24 -4.70
C ASP A 106 34.16 4.35 -3.70
N ARG A 107 35.00 5.30 -4.12
CA ARG A 107 35.43 6.43 -3.28
C ARG A 107 34.33 7.46 -3.03
N VAL A 108 33.32 7.53 -3.90
CA VAL A 108 32.21 8.49 -3.84
C VAL A 108 30.94 7.84 -3.26
N GLU A 109 30.85 6.51 -3.28
CA GLU A 109 29.74 5.76 -2.70
C GLU A 109 29.63 5.91 -1.18
N VAL A 110 28.44 5.61 -0.65
CA VAL A 110 28.16 5.66 0.79
C VAL A 110 28.98 4.58 1.50
N PRO A 111 29.79 4.92 2.51
CA PRO A 111 30.61 3.93 3.21
C PRO A 111 29.76 2.84 3.86
N GLY A 112 30.19 1.58 3.80
CA GLY A 112 29.50 0.47 4.45
C GLY A 112 29.32 0.65 5.97
N SER A 113 30.18 1.45 6.62
CA SER A 113 30.02 1.82 8.03
C SER A 113 28.75 2.62 8.29
N TRP A 114 28.34 3.52 7.37
CA TRP A 114 27.09 4.28 7.50
C TRP A 114 25.88 3.36 7.42
N PHE A 115 25.95 2.34 6.55
CA PHE A 115 24.90 1.34 6.45
C PHE A 115 24.79 0.51 7.73
N LEU A 116 25.90 0.02 8.28
CA LEU A 116 25.89 -0.75 9.53
C LEU A 116 25.39 0.07 10.73
N ILE A 117 25.95 1.27 10.92
CA ILE A 117 25.55 2.18 12.00
C ILE A 117 24.10 2.61 11.81
N GLY A 118 23.71 3.01 10.60
CA GLY A 118 22.37 3.43 10.25
C GLY A 118 21.34 2.33 10.51
N THR A 119 21.63 1.09 10.10
CA THR A 119 20.75 -0.06 10.34
C THR A 119 20.60 -0.36 11.83
N PHE A 120 21.69 -0.30 12.60
CA PHE A 120 21.62 -0.54 14.04
C PHE A 120 20.84 0.57 14.77
N VAL A 121 21.14 1.84 14.49
CA VAL A 121 20.50 2.99 15.13
C VAL A 121 19.02 3.08 14.76
N SER A 122 18.69 2.99 13.46
CA SER A 122 17.29 3.03 13.01
C SER A 122 16.52 1.78 13.43
N GLY A 123 17.14 0.60 13.41
CA GLY A 123 16.54 -0.64 13.90
C GLY A 123 16.21 -0.56 15.39
N ALA A 124 17.16 -0.11 16.22
CA ALA A 124 16.92 0.09 17.64
C ALA A 124 15.80 1.13 17.89
N ALA A 125 15.81 2.25 17.15
CA ALA A 125 14.75 3.25 17.22
C ALA A 125 13.38 2.66 16.84
N CYS A 126 13.30 1.84 15.79
CA CYS A 126 12.06 1.15 15.41
C CYS A 126 11.56 0.21 16.51
N VAL A 127 12.44 -0.53 17.18
CA VAL A 127 12.06 -1.41 18.31
C VAL A 127 11.54 -0.58 19.48
N ILE A 128 12.28 0.46 19.89
CA ILE A 128 11.90 1.33 21.02
C ILE A 128 10.58 2.03 20.75
N LEU A 129 10.42 2.64 19.57
CA LEU A 129 9.18 3.33 19.19
C LEU A 129 8.02 2.35 19.03
N GLY A 130 8.28 1.14 18.51
CA GLY A 130 7.28 0.07 18.43
C GLY A 130 6.73 -0.34 19.79
N ASP A 131 7.61 -0.49 20.78
CA ASP A 131 7.24 -0.80 22.17
C ASP A 131 6.51 0.38 22.82
N MET A 132 7.04 1.60 22.72
CA MET A 132 6.48 2.79 23.39
C MET A 132 5.13 3.24 22.82
N ILE A 133 4.96 3.23 21.49
CA ILE A 133 3.77 3.80 20.83
C ILE A 133 2.69 2.74 20.63
N PHE A 134 3.10 1.51 20.27
CA PHE A 134 2.18 0.46 19.83
C PHE A 134 2.13 -0.75 20.78
N GLY A 135 2.92 -0.75 21.86
CA GLY A 135 2.97 -1.86 22.82
C GLY A 135 3.59 -3.14 22.24
N ILE A 136 4.36 -3.04 21.15
CA ILE A 136 4.99 -4.21 20.54
C ILE A 136 6.15 -4.66 21.41
N HIS A 137 6.04 -5.84 22.02
CA HIS A 137 7.15 -6.38 22.83
C HIS A 137 8.48 -6.34 22.08
N TRP A 138 9.54 -5.88 22.76
CA TRP A 138 10.86 -5.64 22.19
C TRP A 138 11.41 -6.77 21.30
N TRP A 139 11.24 -8.04 21.69
CA TRP A 139 11.74 -9.19 20.91
C TRP A 139 10.97 -9.36 19.60
N MET A 140 9.67 -9.06 19.60
CA MET A 140 8.85 -8.99 18.40
C MET A 140 9.30 -7.82 17.52
N GLY A 141 9.64 -6.67 18.10
CA GLY A 141 10.27 -5.58 17.35
C GLY A 141 11.57 -6.00 16.66
N ILE A 142 12.45 -6.72 17.36
CA ILE A 142 13.73 -7.20 16.79
C ILE A 142 13.47 -8.12 15.59
N ILE A 143 12.55 -9.08 15.71
CA ILE A 143 12.17 -9.95 14.60
C ILE A 143 11.63 -9.13 13.42
N ALA A 144 10.81 -8.11 13.67
CA ALA A 144 10.25 -7.26 12.63
C ALA A 144 11.37 -6.56 11.85
N VAL A 145 12.36 -5.99 12.53
CA VAL A 145 13.53 -5.35 11.89
C VAL A 145 14.32 -6.35 11.04
N LEU A 146 14.58 -7.55 11.56
CA LEU A 146 15.33 -8.59 10.84
C LEU A 146 14.58 -9.08 9.58
N VAL A 147 13.29 -9.34 9.69
CA VAL A 147 12.44 -9.76 8.57
C VAL A 147 12.35 -8.64 7.53
N THR A 148 12.18 -7.40 8.01
CA THR A 148 12.13 -6.21 7.16
C THR A 148 13.41 -6.04 6.36
N PHE A 149 14.57 -6.24 6.96
CA PHE A 149 15.85 -6.20 6.24
C PHE A 149 15.88 -7.16 5.04
N LEU A 150 15.47 -8.41 5.24
CA LEU A 150 15.43 -9.40 4.17
C LEU A 150 14.41 -9.05 3.08
N LEU A 151 13.21 -8.62 3.49
CA LEU A 151 12.14 -8.29 2.55
C LEU A 151 12.42 -6.98 1.78
N SER A 152 13.10 -6.01 2.38
CA SER A 152 13.55 -4.79 1.67
C SER A 152 14.53 -5.10 0.54
N ILE A 153 15.44 -6.07 0.73
CA ILE A 153 16.36 -6.51 -0.32
C ILE A 153 15.60 -7.14 -1.49
N VAL A 154 14.60 -7.97 -1.19
CA VAL A 154 13.75 -8.56 -2.21
C VAL A 154 12.90 -7.49 -2.92
N ALA A 155 12.38 -6.51 -2.18
CA ALA A 155 11.60 -5.41 -2.74
C ALA A 155 12.45 -4.56 -3.69
N ALA A 156 13.63 -4.10 -3.27
CA ALA A 156 14.55 -3.33 -4.10
C ALA A 156 14.93 -4.08 -5.39
N ARG A 157 15.19 -5.39 -5.31
CA ARG A 157 15.49 -6.22 -6.49
C ARG A 157 14.28 -6.36 -7.41
N ALA A 158 13.10 -6.64 -6.86
CA ALA A 158 11.86 -6.76 -7.62
C ALA A 158 11.52 -5.45 -8.34
N THR A 159 11.66 -4.31 -7.67
CA THR A 159 11.47 -2.98 -8.27
C THR A 159 12.51 -2.75 -9.36
N GLY A 160 13.79 -3.00 -9.11
CA GLY A 160 14.83 -2.81 -10.12
C GLY A 160 14.67 -3.68 -11.37
N GLU A 161 14.11 -4.89 -11.26
CA GLU A 161 13.92 -5.80 -12.39
C GLU A 161 12.60 -5.61 -13.14
N THR A 162 11.57 -5.05 -12.49
CA THR A 162 10.20 -5.06 -13.02
C THR A 162 9.46 -3.73 -12.93
N ASP A 163 10.08 -2.72 -12.32
CA ASP A 163 9.48 -1.42 -12.02
C ASP A 163 8.24 -1.49 -11.10
N ILE A 164 8.10 -2.59 -10.34
CA ILE A 164 6.97 -2.83 -9.43
C ILE A 164 7.49 -3.27 -8.07
N THR A 165 7.13 -2.50 -7.04
CA THR A 165 7.42 -2.80 -5.63
C THR A 165 6.30 -3.64 -5.01
N PRO A 166 6.56 -4.87 -4.52
CA PRO A 166 5.53 -5.77 -3.98
C PRO A 166 5.12 -5.44 -2.53
N ILE A 167 4.87 -4.16 -2.21
CA ILE A 167 4.62 -3.65 -0.85
C ILE A 167 3.50 -4.43 -0.15
N GLY A 168 2.38 -4.61 -0.85
CA GLY A 168 1.20 -5.29 -0.32
C GLY A 168 1.42 -6.78 -0.03
N ALA A 169 2.33 -7.45 -0.74
CA ALA A 169 2.69 -8.85 -0.49
C ALA A 169 3.66 -8.96 0.69
N MET A 170 4.66 -8.07 0.77
CA MET A 170 5.63 -8.04 1.88
C MET A 170 4.94 -7.84 3.23
N GLY A 171 4.01 -6.87 3.30
CA GLY A 171 3.21 -6.66 4.51
C GLY A 171 2.46 -7.92 4.94
N LYS A 172 1.80 -8.60 4.00
CA LYS A 172 1.04 -9.83 4.27
C LYS A 172 1.92 -11.00 4.71
N ILE A 173 3.12 -11.13 4.15
CA ILE A 173 4.09 -12.14 4.61
C ILE A 173 4.44 -11.90 6.08
N THR A 174 4.69 -10.64 6.47
CA THR A 174 4.89 -10.29 7.88
C THR A 174 3.64 -10.57 8.72
N GLN A 175 2.43 -10.21 8.25
CA GLN A 175 1.19 -10.55 8.97
C GLN A 175 1.04 -12.06 9.20
N LEU A 176 1.37 -12.89 8.21
CA LEU A 176 1.33 -14.35 8.34
C LEU A 176 2.40 -14.87 9.32
N LEU A 177 3.60 -14.31 9.30
CA LEU A 177 4.63 -14.64 10.29
C LEU A 177 4.14 -14.34 11.71
N TYR A 178 3.66 -13.12 11.96
CA TYR A 178 3.16 -12.70 13.26
C TYR A 178 1.91 -13.45 13.70
N ALA A 179 1.14 -14.00 12.76
CA ALA A 179 0.04 -14.90 13.12
C ALA A 179 0.52 -16.20 13.76
N VAL A 180 1.73 -16.66 13.44
CA VAL A 180 2.32 -17.89 13.97
C VAL A 180 3.12 -17.63 15.24
N ILE A 181 3.92 -16.55 15.27
CA ILE A 181 4.88 -16.33 16.36
C ILE A 181 4.31 -15.55 17.55
N THR A 182 3.20 -14.81 17.37
CA THR A 182 2.64 -14.02 18.46
C THR A 182 1.95 -14.95 19.47
N PRO A 183 2.40 -14.99 20.73
CA PRO A 183 1.78 -15.85 21.74
C PRO A 183 0.33 -15.44 21.99
N ARG A 184 -0.60 -16.41 22.01
CA ARG A 184 -2.01 -16.15 22.32
C ARG A 184 -2.25 -15.62 23.74
N ALA A 185 -1.30 -15.77 24.64
CA ALA A 185 -1.37 -15.18 25.99
C ALA A 185 -1.30 -13.64 25.98
N ILE A 186 -0.86 -13.03 24.86
CA ILE A 186 -0.79 -11.58 24.64
C ILE A 186 -1.86 -11.18 23.59
N ALA A 187 -3.01 -11.86 23.61
CA ALA A 187 -4.06 -11.74 22.60
C ALA A 187 -4.58 -10.30 22.46
N ASP A 188 -4.65 -9.54 23.56
CA ASP A 188 -5.20 -8.18 23.56
C ASP A 188 -4.41 -7.21 22.67
N GLN A 189 -3.14 -7.49 22.40
CA GLN A 189 -2.27 -6.69 21.52
C GLN A 189 -1.98 -7.37 20.18
N PHE A 190 -2.60 -8.52 19.88
CA PHE A 190 -2.27 -9.30 18.69
C PHE A 190 -2.54 -8.51 17.40
N ILE A 191 -3.72 -7.89 17.27
CA ILE A 191 -4.08 -7.14 16.05
C ILE A 191 -3.11 -5.98 15.84
N THR A 192 -2.84 -5.20 16.89
CA THR A 192 -1.90 -4.08 16.85
C THR A 192 -0.49 -4.55 16.48
N THR A 193 0.00 -5.60 17.14
CA THR A 193 1.32 -6.18 16.85
C THR A 193 1.41 -6.67 15.41
N ASN A 194 0.42 -7.42 14.94
CA ASN A 194 0.36 -7.96 13.58
C ASN A 194 0.37 -6.83 12.53
N LEU A 195 -0.49 -5.82 12.72
CA LEU A 195 -0.66 -4.73 11.77
C LEU A 195 0.55 -3.80 11.76
N MET A 196 1.07 -3.42 12.93
CA MET A 196 2.17 -2.46 13.04
C MET A 196 3.51 -3.05 12.60
N THR A 197 3.78 -4.33 12.91
CA THR A 197 4.99 -5.00 12.41
C THR A 197 4.95 -5.16 10.88
N ALA A 198 3.78 -5.46 10.30
CA ALA A 198 3.60 -5.46 8.87
C ALA A 198 3.80 -4.06 8.24
N SER A 199 3.35 -3.01 8.92
CA SER A 199 3.59 -1.61 8.50
C SER A 199 5.08 -1.24 8.53
N ILE A 200 5.83 -1.68 9.55
CA ILE A 200 7.29 -1.51 9.60
C ILE A 200 7.94 -2.15 8.36
N THR A 201 7.58 -3.39 8.05
CA THR A 201 8.12 -4.09 6.87
C THR A 201 7.75 -3.39 5.58
N ALA A 202 6.49 -3.09 5.35
CA ALA A 202 6.05 -2.50 4.09
C ALA A 202 6.55 -1.07 3.90
N GLY A 203 6.60 -0.26 4.97
CA GLY A 203 7.15 1.08 4.93
C GLY A 203 8.62 1.06 4.54
N ALA A 204 9.44 0.26 5.23
CA ALA A 204 10.86 0.14 4.91
C ALA A 204 11.11 -0.48 3.52
N ALA A 205 10.31 -1.46 3.10
CA ALA A 205 10.42 -2.05 1.77
C ALA A 205 10.05 -1.05 0.65
N SER A 206 9.00 -0.24 0.87
CA SER A 206 8.63 0.86 -0.04
C SER A 206 9.75 1.88 -0.14
N HIS A 207 10.21 2.41 1.00
CA HIS A 207 11.29 3.39 1.03
C HIS A 207 12.58 2.84 0.41
N SER A 208 12.94 1.58 0.65
CA SER A 208 14.12 0.98 0.03
C SER A 208 14.02 0.92 -1.50
N ALA A 209 12.81 0.70 -2.04
CA ALA A 209 12.58 0.67 -3.48
C ALA A 209 12.59 2.09 -4.08
N ASP A 210 11.92 3.04 -3.43
CA ASP A 210 11.87 4.44 -3.88
C ASP A 210 13.27 5.09 -3.85
N LEU A 211 14.04 4.82 -2.78
CA LEU A 211 15.43 5.29 -2.67
C LEU A 211 16.32 4.73 -3.77
N LEU A 212 16.06 3.51 -4.27
CA LEU A 212 16.81 2.95 -5.39
C LEU A 212 16.57 3.75 -6.67
N THR A 213 15.32 4.14 -6.94
CA THR A 213 14.98 4.99 -8.09
C THR A 213 15.51 6.41 -7.95
N ASP A 214 15.50 6.97 -6.73
CA ASP A 214 16.06 8.28 -6.45
C ASP A 214 17.57 8.30 -6.68
N LEU A 215 18.29 7.32 -6.10
CA LEU A 215 19.74 7.20 -6.25
C LEU A 215 20.12 6.98 -7.70
N LYS A 216 19.34 6.20 -8.46
CA LYS A 216 19.56 6.03 -9.91
C LYS A 216 19.41 7.36 -10.65
N SER A 217 18.36 8.13 -10.35
CA SER A 217 18.11 9.42 -10.97
C SER A 217 19.21 10.42 -10.63
N GLY A 218 19.59 10.51 -9.34
CA GLY A 218 20.70 11.33 -8.87
C GLY A 218 22.02 10.96 -9.54
N TYR A 219 22.31 9.67 -9.67
CA TYR A 219 23.49 9.17 -10.36
C TYR A 219 23.52 9.58 -11.84
N LEU A 220 22.39 9.44 -12.55
CA LEU A 220 22.28 9.85 -13.96
C LEU A 220 22.46 11.36 -14.16
N LEU A 221 22.12 12.17 -13.15
CA LEU A 221 22.29 13.62 -13.15
C LEU A 221 23.67 14.07 -12.62
N GLY A 222 24.56 13.14 -12.26
CA GLY A 222 25.88 13.46 -11.70
C GLY A 222 25.86 13.92 -10.23
N GLY A 223 24.78 13.63 -9.51
CA GLY A 223 24.64 13.91 -8.08
C GLY A 223 25.60 13.09 -7.22
N ASN A 224 26.02 13.67 -6.10
CA ASN A 224 26.88 12.97 -5.13
C ASN A 224 26.01 12.05 -4.23
N PRO A 225 26.21 10.72 -4.25
CA PRO A 225 25.38 9.78 -3.49
C PRO A 225 25.36 10.03 -1.99
N ARG A 226 26.50 10.41 -1.38
CA ARG A 226 26.57 10.70 0.07
C ARG A 226 25.72 11.90 0.46
N LYS A 227 25.79 12.97 -0.34
CA LYS A 227 24.99 14.18 -0.10
C LYS A 227 23.51 13.88 -0.31
N GLN A 228 23.17 13.05 -1.29
CA GLN A 228 21.81 12.61 -1.54
C GLN A 228 21.26 11.80 -0.35
N THR A 229 22.01 10.82 0.17
CA THR A 229 21.62 10.06 1.37
C THR A 229 21.44 10.97 2.59
N LEU A 230 22.36 11.91 2.84
CA LEU A 230 22.20 12.87 3.93
C LEU A 230 20.94 13.73 3.75
N SER A 231 20.69 14.25 2.54
CA SER A 231 19.49 15.03 2.24
C SER A 231 18.21 14.23 2.46
N GLN A 232 18.19 12.95 2.08
CA GLN A 232 17.06 12.06 2.31
C GLN A 232 16.82 11.80 3.80
N LEU A 233 17.88 11.61 4.60
CA LEU A 233 17.76 11.48 6.06
C LEU A 233 17.14 12.74 6.70
N PHE A 234 17.59 13.94 6.32
CA PHE A 234 16.97 15.18 6.77
C PHE A 234 15.52 15.32 6.31
N GLY A 235 15.24 14.93 5.06
CA GLY A 235 13.89 14.94 4.49
C GLY A 235 12.92 14.03 5.25
N VAL A 236 13.35 12.83 5.66
CA VAL A 236 12.54 11.90 6.45
C VAL A 236 12.19 12.51 7.82
N LEU A 237 13.15 13.16 8.50
CA LEU A 237 12.89 13.80 9.79
C LEU A 237 11.89 14.95 9.65
N ALA A 238 12.12 15.86 8.71
CA ALA A 238 11.23 16.99 8.46
C ALA A 238 9.83 16.51 8.02
N GLY A 239 9.77 15.54 7.12
CA GLY A 239 8.52 14.92 6.67
C GLY A 239 7.75 14.27 7.81
N THR A 240 8.42 13.50 8.67
CA THR A 240 7.77 12.84 9.82
C THR A 240 7.19 13.86 10.81
N LEU A 241 7.95 14.93 11.12
CA LEU A 241 7.51 16.00 12.03
C LEU A 241 6.27 16.76 11.54
N VAL A 242 6.03 16.82 10.23
CA VAL A 242 4.87 17.49 9.64
C VAL A 242 3.73 16.50 9.37
N CYS A 243 4.03 15.38 8.71
CA CYS A 243 3.03 14.43 8.25
C CYS A 243 2.32 13.71 9.40
N VAL A 244 3.02 13.35 10.48
CA VAL A 244 2.40 12.61 11.61
C VAL A 244 1.37 13.47 12.34
N PRO A 245 1.68 14.71 12.79
CA PRO A 245 0.67 15.57 13.41
C PRO A 245 -0.49 15.86 12.46
N VAL A 246 -0.22 16.22 11.21
CA VAL A 246 -1.26 16.51 10.21
C VAL A 246 -2.17 15.29 10.00
N TYR A 247 -1.60 14.08 9.94
CA TYR A 247 -2.39 12.85 9.87
C TYR A 247 -3.31 12.69 11.08
N CYS A 248 -2.80 12.87 12.30
CA CYS A 248 -3.61 12.76 13.53
C CYS A 248 -4.73 13.81 13.63
N LEU A 249 -4.62 14.91 12.90
CA LEU A 249 -5.62 15.97 12.85
C LEU A 249 -6.68 15.72 11.79
N ILE A 250 -6.26 15.31 10.59
CA ILE A 250 -7.14 15.02 9.44
C ILE A 250 -7.92 13.72 9.68
N VAL A 251 -7.24 12.69 10.17
CA VAL A 251 -7.76 11.32 10.23
C VAL A 251 -8.27 11.03 11.63
N LYS A 252 -9.59 11.12 11.79
CA LYS A 252 -10.27 10.66 12.99
C LYS A 252 -10.57 9.16 12.90
N PRO A 253 -10.34 8.38 13.96
CA PRO A 253 -10.61 6.94 13.95
C PRO A 253 -12.06 6.59 13.55
N GLU A 254 -13.04 7.41 13.96
CA GLU A 254 -14.45 7.22 13.59
C GLU A 254 -14.75 7.38 12.09
N ASP A 255 -13.91 8.09 11.35
CA ASP A 255 -14.08 8.33 9.92
C ASP A 255 -13.49 7.18 9.08
N LEU A 256 -12.58 6.36 9.62
CA LEU A 256 -11.93 5.27 8.89
C LEU A 256 -12.95 4.18 8.48
N GLY A 257 -12.97 3.85 7.19
CA GLY A 257 -13.92 2.90 6.59
C GLY A 257 -15.32 3.47 6.36
N THR A 258 -15.51 4.80 6.46
CA THR A 258 -16.73 5.46 6.00
C THR A 258 -16.67 5.78 4.50
N GLU A 259 -17.76 6.33 3.96
CA GLU A 259 -17.73 6.95 2.63
C GLU A 259 -16.75 8.14 2.55
N LYS A 260 -16.58 8.89 3.66
CA LYS A 260 -15.68 10.06 3.76
C LYS A 260 -14.21 9.66 3.74
N LEU A 261 -13.85 8.58 4.45
CA LEU A 261 -12.50 8.04 4.45
C LEU A 261 -12.53 6.50 4.31
N PRO A 262 -12.72 5.97 3.08
CA PRO A 262 -12.86 4.54 2.85
C PRO A 262 -11.66 3.70 3.27
N ALA A 263 -10.45 4.22 3.07
CA ALA A 263 -9.18 3.59 3.42
C ALA A 263 -9.10 2.09 3.02
N PRO A 264 -9.31 1.74 1.74
CA PRO A 264 -9.51 0.35 1.31
C PRO A 264 -8.32 -0.56 1.62
N ALA A 265 -7.10 -0.07 1.38
CA ALA A 265 -5.89 -0.83 1.69
C ALA A 265 -5.76 -1.09 3.20
N ALA A 266 -6.02 -0.07 4.04
CA ALA A 266 -6.00 -0.23 5.48
C ALA A 266 -7.06 -1.22 5.97
N LYS A 267 -8.27 -1.20 5.37
CA LYS A 267 -9.34 -2.15 5.69
C LYS A 267 -8.99 -3.59 5.32
N VAL A 268 -8.37 -3.82 4.18
CA VAL A 268 -7.89 -5.14 3.79
C VAL A 268 -6.84 -5.65 4.79
N TRP A 269 -5.90 -4.79 5.19
CA TRP A 269 -4.86 -5.16 6.16
C TRP A 269 -5.42 -5.42 7.56
N GLN A 270 -6.35 -4.57 8.01
CA GLN A 270 -7.10 -4.74 9.26
C GLN A 270 -7.86 -6.07 9.26
N GLY A 271 -8.63 -6.35 8.20
CA GLY A 271 -9.42 -7.59 8.10
C GLY A 271 -8.55 -8.84 8.09
N VAL A 272 -7.37 -8.79 7.48
CA VAL A 272 -6.39 -9.89 7.56
C VAL A 272 -5.89 -10.07 9.01
N ALA A 273 -5.52 -8.98 9.70
CA ALA A 273 -5.05 -9.05 11.09
C ALA A 273 -6.14 -9.58 12.03
N GLU A 274 -7.38 -9.12 11.88
CA GLU A 274 -8.56 -9.58 12.63
C GLU A 274 -8.82 -11.07 12.38
N MET A 275 -8.84 -11.52 11.12
CA MET A 275 -9.04 -12.93 10.78
C MET A 275 -7.96 -13.83 11.37
N LEU A 276 -6.70 -13.40 11.33
CA LEU A 276 -5.57 -14.14 11.90
C LEU A 276 -5.60 -14.16 13.44
N SER A 277 -6.15 -13.12 14.08
CA SER A 277 -6.27 -12.99 15.54
C SER A 277 -7.45 -13.78 16.09
N GLU A 278 -8.63 -13.49 15.56
CA GLU A 278 -9.90 -13.97 16.08
C GLU A 278 -10.33 -15.29 15.48
N GLY A 279 -9.68 -15.72 14.40
CA GLY A 279 -9.99 -16.93 13.65
C GLY A 279 -11.18 -16.75 12.70
N VAL A 280 -11.31 -17.70 11.76
CA VAL A 280 -12.32 -17.66 10.70
C VAL A 280 -13.78 -17.78 11.18
N HIS A 281 -14.00 -18.12 12.45
CA HIS A 281 -15.33 -18.36 13.00
C HIS A 281 -16.06 -17.07 13.39
N LYS A 282 -15.36 -15.94 13.54
CA LYS A 282 -15.98 -14.62 13.77
C LYS A 282 -16.41 -13.90 12.47
N LEU A 283 -16.14 -14.52 11.31
CA LEU A 283 -16.52 -13.94 10.03
C LEU A 283 -18.06 -13.90 9.87
N PRO A 284 -18.61 -12.89 9.19
CA PRO A 284 -20.02 -12.84 8.86
C PRO A 284 -20.49 -14.11 8.14
N GLN A 285 -21.78 -14.42 8.23
CA GLN A 285 -22.34 -15.60 7.57
C GLN A 285 -22.03 -15.58 6.07
N GLY A 286 -21.51 -16.70 5.55
CA GLY A 286 -21.11 -16.84 4.15
C GLY A 286 -19.81 -16.12 3.75
N ALA A 287 -19.23 -15.28 4.61
CA ALA A 287 -18.03 -14.51 4.28
C ALA A 287 -16.78 -15.39 4.08
N LEU A 288 -16.65 -16.50 4.82
CA LEU A 288 -15.56 -17.46 4.61
C LEU A 288 -15.61 -18.07 3.19
N VAL A 289 -16.80 -18.50 2.75
CA VAL A 289 -17.01 -19.06 1.41
C VAL A 289 -16.73 -18.00 0.36
N ALA A 290 -17.24 -16.78 0.55
CA ALA A 290 -16.98 -15.66 -0.34
C ALA A 290 -15.50 -15.30 -0.43
N MET A 291 -14.78 -15.30 0.69
CA MET A 291 -13.33 -15.09 0.75
C MET A 291 -12.57 -16.16 -0.03
N VAL A 292 -12.94 -17.44 0.11
CA VAL A 292 -12.34 -18.54 -0.66
C VAL A 292 -12.63 -18.38 -2.16
N ILE A 293 -13.87 -18.06 -2.54
CA ILE A 293 -14.22 -17.77 -3.94
C ILE A 293 -13.38 -16.61 -4.47
N GLY A 294 -13.28 -15.52 -3.70
CA GLY A 294 -12.44 -14.37 -4.03
C GLY A 294 -10.98 -14.76 -4.23
N ALA A 295 -10.41 -15.57 -3.32
CA ALA A 295 -9.05 -16.07 -3.41
C ALA A 295 -8.83 -16.94 -4.65
N VAL A 296 -9.77 -17.84 -4.98
CA VAL A 296 -9.72 -18.65 -6.20
C VAL A 296 -9.75 -17.77 -7.44
N ILE A 297 -10.64 -16.78 -7.51
CA ILE A 297 -10.68 -15.80 -8.61
C ILE A 297 -9.36 -15.04 -8.69
N GLY A 298 -8.80 -14.61 -7.56
CA GLY A 298 -7.51 -13.93 -7.48
C GLY A 298 -6.36 -14.77 -8.02
N ILE A 299 -6.31 -16.06 -7.65
CA ILE A 299 -5.35 -17.04 -8.18
C ILE A 299 -5.52 -17.20 -9.68
N VAL A 300 -6.75 -17.43 -10.16
CA VAL A 300 -7.03 -17.60 -11.58
C VAL A 300 -6.60 -16.37 -12.37
N LEU A 301 -6.93 -15.16 -11.91
CA LEU A 301 -6.55 -13.93 -12.58
C LEU A 301 -5.02 -13.72 -12.59
N ALA A 302 -4.32 -14.01 -11.48
CA ALA A 302 -2.87 -13.93 -11.44
C ALA A 302 -2.19 -14.98 -12.35
N LEU A 303 -2.73 -16.19 -12.42
CA LEU A 303 -2.27 -17.22 -13.37
C LEU A 303 -2.49 -16.77 -14.82
N LEU A 304 -3.67 -16.22 -15.12
CA LEU A 304 -3.99 -15.69 -16.45
C LEU A 304 -3.04 -14.54 -16.81
N GLU A 305 -2.77 -13.61 -15.89
CA GLU A 305 -1.80 -12.53 -16.12
C GLU A 305 -0.39 -13.04 -16.43
N GLU A 306 0.05 -14.08 -15.72
CA GLU A 306 1.39 -14.65 -15.88
C GLU A 306 1.51 -15.41 -17.22
N PHE A 307 0.58 -16.32 -17.49
CA PHE A 307 0.69 -17.27 -18.61
C PHE A 307 0.09 -16.79 -19.94
N VAL A 308 -0.86 -15.85 -19.93
CA VAL A 308 -1.46 -15.38 -21.18
C VAL A 308 -0.48 -14.47 -21.95
N PRO A 309 -0.34 -14.66 -23.28
CA PRO A 309 0.52 -13.82 -24.11
C PRO A 309 0.20 -12.33 -23.97
N LYS A 310 1.23 -11.48 -24.00
CA LYS A 310 1.10 -10.01 -23.85
C LYS A 310 0.02 -9.40 -24.75
N LYS A 311 -0.17 -9.96 -25.95
CA LYS A 311 -1.20 -9.52 -26.91
C LYS A 311 -2.62 -9.63 -26.36
N HIS A 312 -2.93 -10.59 -25.49
CA HIS A 312 -4.28 -10.80 -24.95
C HIS A 312 -4.44 -10.35 -23.49
N ARG A 313 -3.35 -9.95 -22.81
CA ARG A 313 -3.39 -9.47 -21.42
C ARG A 313 -4.33 -8.29 -21.19
N HIS A 314 -4.59 -7.46 -22.21
CA HIS A 314 -5.50 -6.33 -22.10
C HIS A 314 -6.98 -6.73 -21.93
N TRP A 315 -7.35 -7.98 -22.22
CA TRP A 315 -8.70 -8.52 -22.01
C TRP A 315 -8.91 -9.14 -20.63
N ILE A 316 -7.83 -9.43 -19.92
CA ILE A 316 -7.89 -10.09 -18.61
C ILE A 316 -8.21 -9.00 -17.57
N PRO A 317 -9.26 -9.15 -16.74
CA PRO A 317 -9.52 -8.21 -15.65
C PRO A 317 -8.33 -8.10 -14.68
N SER A 318 -8.19 -6.94 -14.04
CA SER A 318 -7.23 -6.74 -12.97
C SER A 318 -7.81 -7.28 -11.66
N ALA A 319 -7.12 -8.24 -11.03
CA ALA A 319 -7.50 -8.75 -9.71
C ALA A 319 -7.50 -7.64 -8.66
N THR A 320 -6.52 -6.72 -8.73
CA THR A 320 -6.44 -5.55 -7.85
C THR A 320 -7.59 -4.58 -8.08
N GLY A 321 -7.93 -4.29 -9.34
CA GLY A 321 -9.05 -3.40 -9.68
C GLY A 321 -10.39 -3.96 -9.21
N LEU A 322 -10.65 -5.25 -9.46
CA LEU A 322 -11.84 -5.94 -8.96
C LEU A 322 -11.88 -5.94 -7.43
N GLY A 323 -10.77 -6.29 -6.77
CA GLY A 323 -10.69 -6.31 -5.31
C GLY A 323 -10.95 -4.94 -4.67
N ILE A 324 -10.28 -3.89 -5.14
CA ILE A 324 -10.46 -2.51 -4.63
C ILE A 324 -11.93 -2.07 -4.74
N ALA A 325 -12.61 -2.43 -5.82
CA ALA A 325 -14.01 -2.08 -6.01
C ALA A 325 -14.95 -2.66 -4.93
N GLY A 326 -14.56 -3.72 -4.23
CA GLY A 326 -15.36 -4.30 -3.13
C GLY A 326 -15.20 -3.58 -1.79
N VAL A 327 -14.26 -2.65 -1.69
CA VAL A 327 -13.89 -1.95 -0.45
C VAL A 327 -13.89 -0.41 -0.59
N VAL A 328 -14.21 0.10 -1.77
CA VAL A 328 -14.28 1.53 -2.10
C VAL A 328 -15.71 1.85 -2.52
N PRO A 329 -16.26 3.04 -2.19
CA PRO A 329 -17.58 3.41 -2.65
C PRO A 329 -17.73 3.29 -4.16
N ALA A 330 -18.91 2.87 -4.62
CA ALA A 330 -19.18 2.67 -6.05
C ALA A 330 -18.91 3.95 -6.87
N PHE A 331 -19.25 5.13 -6.33
CA PHE A 331 -19.00 6.41 -6.99
C PHE A 331 -17.51 6.71 -7.21
N ASN A 332 -16.64 6.32 -6.27
CA ASN A 332 -15.19 6.48 -6.42
C ASN A 332 -14.63 5.54 -7.48
N SER A 333 -15.12 4.30 -7.53
CA SER A 333 -14.77 3.36 -8.60
C SER A 333 -15.20 3.85 -9.98
N ILE A 334 -16.37 4.48 -10.08
CA ILE A 334 -16.86 5.10 -11.32
C ILE A 334 -16.00 6.32 -11.70
N ALA A 335 -15.66 7.19 -10.75
CA ALA A 335 -14.77 8.33 -11.00
C ALA A 335 -13.39 7.87 -11.51
N MET A 336 -12.79 6.86 -10.87
CA MET A 336 -11.53 6.26 -11.35
C MET A 336 -11.68 5.66 -12.76
N PHE A 337 -12.80 4.99 -13.06
CA PHE A 337 -13.05 4.50 -14.42
C PHE A 337 -13.14 5.65 -15.45
N ILE A 338 -13.85 6.73 -15.14
CA ILE A 338 -13.98 7.89 -16.02
C ILE A 338 -12.60 8.50 -16.30
N GLY A 339 -11.78 8.66 -15.26
CA GLY A 339 -10.41 9.15 -15.40
C GLY A 339 -9.54 8.25 -16.30
N ALA A 340 -9.63 6.94 -16.10
CA ALA A 340 -8.95 5.94 -16.93
C ALA A 340 -9.42 5.99 -18.39
N LEU A 341 -10.72 6.23 -18.62
CA LEU A 341 -11.33 6.35 -19.94
C LEU A 341 -10.89 7.63 -20.67
N ILE A 342 -10.78 8.74 -19.95
CA ILE A 342 -10.24 10.01 -20.49
C ILE A 342 -8.80 9.81 -20.94
N ALA A 343 -7.95 9.26 -20.07
CA ALA A 343 -6.54 8.98 -20.39
C ALA A 343 -6.42 8.04 -21.60
N TRP A 344 -7.21 6.96 -21.64
CA TRP A 344 -7.21 6.03 -22.76
C TRP A 344 -7.68 6.66 -24.09
N THR A 345 -8.68 7.54 -24.03
CA THR A 345 -9.15 8.27 -25.21
C THR A 345 -8.06 9.23 -25.70
N LEU A 346 -7.38 9.94 -24.79
CA LEU A 346 -6.25 10.79 -25.12
C LEU A 346 -5.11 10.00 -25.74
N ALA A 347 -4.76 8.83 -25.19
CA ALA A 347 -3.74 7.94 -25.74
C ALA A 347 -4.07 7.48 -27.18
N LYS A 348 -5.35 7.30 -27.51
CA LYS A 348 -5.80 6.95 -28.86
C LYS A 348 -5.83 8.13 -29.83
N VAL A 349 -6.25 9.30 -29.38
CA VAL A 349 -6.43 10.49 -30.23
C VAL A 349 -5.12 11.24 -30.42
N SER A 350 -4.30 11.36 -29.37
CA SER A 350 -3.03 12.09 -29.37
C SER A 350 -1.97 11.39 -28.51
N PRO A 351 -1.30 10.35 -29.03
CA PRO A 351 -0.29 9.59 -28.30
C PRO A 351 0.86 10.45 -27.74
N LYS A 352 1.30 11.47 -28.51
CA LYS A 352 2.36 12.40 -28.09
C LYS A 352 1.96 13.27 -26.89
N THR A 353 0.67 13.59 -26.78
CA THR A 353 0.15 14.40 -25.67
C THR A 353 -0.01 13.52 -24.44
N ASP A 354 -0.51 12.30 -24.61
CA ASP A 354 -0.64 11.32 -23.52
C ASP A 354 0.70 11.04 -22.83
N GLU A 355 1.71 10.66 -23.61
CA GLU A 355 3.06 10.32 -23.11
C GLU A 355 3.68 11.46 -22.29
N LYS A 356 3.41 12.71 -22.69
CA LYS A 356 4.00 13.89 -22.06
C LYS A 356 3.20 14.45 -20.87
N TYR A 357 1.87 14.40 -20.95
CA TYR A 357 1.01 15.18 -20.05
C TYR A 357 0.11 14.36 -19.14
N THR A 358 -0.25 13.12 -19.48
CA THR A 358 -1.23 12.36 -18.68
C THR A 358 -0.76 12.17 -17.24
N ILE A 359 0.48 11.70 -17.05
CA ILE A 359 1.05 11.49 -15.70
C ILE A 359 1.25 12.83 -14.99
N ALA A 360 1.78 13.84 -15.67
CA ALA A 360 2.07 15.15 -15.07
C ALA A 360 0.80 15.90 -14.62
N VAL A 361 -0.22 15.95 -15.49
CA VAL A 361 -1.52 16.58 -15.17
C VAL A 361 -2.23 15.82 -14.06
N SER A 362 -2.29 14.49 -14.14
CA SER A 362 -2.92 13.67 -13.10
C SER A 362 -2.23 13.86 -11.75
N SER A 363 -0.89 13.83 -11.71
CA SER A 363 -0.13 14.09 -10.49
C SER A 363 -0.38 15.50 -9.94
N GLY A 364 -0.45 16.50 -10.82
CA GLY A 364 -0.78 17.88 -10.46
C GLY A 364 -2.18 18.05 -9.89
N LEU A 365 -3.17 17.33 -10.43
CA LEU A 365 -4.54 17.31 -9.89
C LEU A 365 -4.58 16.67 -8.49
N ILE A 366 -3.90 15.54 -8.30
CA ILE A 366 -3.82 14.86 -6.99
C ILE A 366 -3.16 15.76 -5.95
N ALA A 367 -2.01 16.34 -6.29
CA ALA A 367 -1.28 17.23 -5.40
C ALA A 367 -2.08 18.52 -5.11
N GLY A 368 -2.68 19.12 -6.14
CA GLY A 368 -3.45 20.36 -6.04
C GLY A 368 -4.68 20.22 -5.14
N GLU A 369 -5.50 19.19 -5.35
CA GLU A 369 -6.66 18.93 -4.49
C GLU A 369 -6.23 18.59 -3.06
N SER A 370 -5.17 17.79 -2.88
CA SER A 370 -4.66 17.44 -1.54
C SER A 370 -4.14 18.67 -0.78
N LEU A 371 -3.34 19.53 -1.42
CA LEU A 371 -2.84 20.77 -0.84
C LEU A 371 -3.98 21.75 -0.54
N MET A 372 -4.97 21.85 -1.43
CA MET A 372 -6.14 22.68 -1.21
C MET A 372 -6.98 22.17 -0.03
N ALA A 373 -7.17 20.85 0.10
CA ALA A 373 -7.87 20.26 1.23
C ALA A 373 -7.18 20.55 2.56
N VAL A 374 -5.85 20.40 2.62
CA VAL A 374 -5.05 20.79 3.80
C VAL A 374 -5.18 22.29 4.06
N THR A 375 -5.12 23.13 3.03
CA THR A 375 -5.24 24.58 3.15
C THR A 375 -6.59 24.99 3.71
N ILE A 376 -7.69 24.45 3.17
CA ILE A 376 -9.05 24.70 3.66
C ILE A 376 -9.19 24.26 5.12
N MET A 377 -8.62 23.10 5.48
CA MET A 377 -8.64 22.63 6.87
C MET A 377 -7.85 23.56 7.80
N LEU A 378 -6.66 24.00 7.38
CA LEU A 378 -5.86 24.96 8.15
C LEU A 378 -6.55 26.32 8.27
N PHE A 379 -7.31 26.79 7.28
CA PHE A 379 -8.07 28.03 7.41
C PHE A 379 -9.34 27.88 8.25
N GLY A 380 -10.04 26.75 8.12
CA GLY A 380 -11.29 26.49 8.85
C GLY A 380 -11.07 26.11 10.32
N GLU A 381 -10.12 25.21 10.58
CA GLU A 381 -9.85 24.66 11.91
C GLU A 381 -8.55 25.21 12.52
N GLY A 382 -7.71 25.95 11.77
CA GLY A 382 -6.42 26.50 12.21
C GLY A 382 -6.44 27.25 13.54
N PRO A 383 -7.42 28.13 13.81
CA PRO A 383 -7.52 28.81 15.10
C PRO A 383 -7.78 27.86 16.27
N GLN A 384 -8.57 26.80 16.05
CA GLN A 384 -8.81 25.73 17.03
C GLN A 384 -7.53 24.88 17.21
N LEU A 385 -6.88 24.56 16.09
CA LEU A 385 -5.65 23.79 15.99
C LEU A 385 -4.48 24.42 16.74
N LEU A 386 -4.28 25.73 16.57
CA LEU A 386 -3.26 26.49 17.29
C LEU A 386 -3.55 26.51 18.79
N LYS A 387 -4.82 26.64 19.19
CA LYS A 387 -5.21 26.55 20.61
C LYS A 387 -4.92 25.17 21.20
N THR A 388 -5.25 24.09 20.48
CA THR A 388 -4.96 22.71 20.91
C THR A 388 -3.46 22.40 20.94
N LEU A 389 -2.70 22.82 19.93
CA LEU A 389 -1.26 22.56 19.84
C LEU A 389 -0.42 23.36 20.85
N PHE A 390 -0.83 24.60 21.16
CA PHE A 390 -0.12 25.44 22.12
C PHE A 390 -0.72 25.39 23.54
N GLY A 391 -1.70 24.52 23.78
CA GLY A 391 -2.36 24.38 25.09
C GLY A 391 -3.05 25.67 25.56
N ILE A 392 -3.42 26.56 24.63
CA ILE A 392 -4.08 27.83 24.92
C ILE A 392 -5.58 27.57 25.06
N GLY A 393 -5.96 27.03 26.23
CA GLY A 393 -7.32 27.04 26.79
C GLY A 393 -8.18 25.80 26.54
N GLN A 394 -8.61 25.18 27.64
CA GLN A 394 -10.05 25.07 27.92
C GLN A 394 -10.50 26.34 28.64
#